data_AF-A0A9Q0VF18-F1
#
_entry.id   AF-A0A9Q0VF18-F1
#
_cell.length_a   1.000
_cell.length_b   1.000
_cell.length_c   1.000
_cell.angle_alpha   90.00
_cell.angle_beta   90.00
_cell.angle_gamma   90.00
#
_symmetry.space_group_name_H-M   'P 1'
#
loop_
_entity.id
_entity.type
_entity.pdbx_description
1 polymer ?
#
loop_
_entity_poly.entity_id
_entity_poly.type
_entity_poly.pdbx_seq_one_letter_code
_entity_poly.pdbx_strand_id
1 'polypeptide(L)'
;MTTTATVTRVPLIFSGHFPINKSGSASQSTVYFLGSSSSTSSAGRSLFSSSPTTTKRLRRAGFAVLASNSMAPSIVLVTGAGGRTGSVVYKKLKERSEQYVARGLVRTEESKEKIGGAEDVFVGDIRESESIFPAIQGIDSLIILTSGVPKMKPGFDPSKGRPEFYFEDGAFPEQVDWIGQKNQIDAAKAAGVKQIVLVGSMGGTDLNHPIEQFGWWEYTGLEEKG
;
A
#
# COMPACT_ATOMS: atom_id res chain seq x y z
N MET A 1 11.20 -44.45 20.76
CA MET A 1 9.82 -43.95 20.79
C MET A 1 9.75 -42.78 19.84
N THR A 2 9.17 -43.01 18.67
CA THR A 2 9.18 -42.13 17.50
C THR A 2 7.79 -41.55 17.33
N THR A 3 7.65 -40.23 17.27
CA THR A 3 6.37 -39.58 16.96
C THR A 3 6.55 -38.74 15.70
N THR A 4 6.13 -39.30 14.57
CA THR A 4 6.02 -38.60 13.29
C THR A 4 4.63 -37.98 13.19
N ALA A 5 4.55 -36.65 13.13
CA ALA A 5 3.29 -35.94 12.91
C ALA A 5 3.02 -35.82 11.40
N THR A 6 1.91 -36.40 10.95
CA THR A 6 1.46 -36.36 9.55
C THR A 6 0.65 -35.08 9.31
N VAL A 7 1.16 -34.17 8.47
CA VAL A 7 0.41 -32.99 8.01
C VAL A 7 -0.42 -33.37 6.79
N THR A 8 -1.73 -33.21 6.89
CA THR A 8 -2.68 -33.55 5.82
C THR A 8 -2.83 -32.36 4.87
N ARG A 9 -2.44 -32.50 3.60
CA ARG A 9 -2.66 -31.47 2.56
C ARG A 9 -4.10 -31.54 2.05
N VAL A 10 -4.80 -30.40 2.08
CA VAL A 10 -6.10 -30.22 1.42
C VAL A 10 -5.86 -29.62 0.03
N PRO A 11 -6.42 -30.17 -1.06
CA PRO A 11 -6.27 -29.59 -2.39
C PRO A 11 -7.22 -28.40 -2.55
N LEU A 12 -6.66 -27.24 -2.91
CA LEU A 12 -7.45 -26.08 -3.36
C LEU A 12 -7.68 -26.19 -4.87
N ILE A 13 -8.94 -26.43 -5.24
CA ILE A 13 -9.42 -26.38 -6.62
C ILE A 13 -9.74 -24.92 -6.95
N PHE A 14 -9.00 -24.31 -7.88
CA PHE A 14 -9.37 -23.02 -8.45
C PHE A 14 -10.05 -23.27 -9.81
N SER A 15 -11.37 -23.09 -9.86
CA SER A 15 -12.12 -22.96 -11.10
C SER A 15 -12.57 -21.51 -11.24
N GLY A 16 -11.96 -20.79 -12.18
CA GLY A 16 -12.32 -19.41 -12.49
C GLY A 16 -11.83 -19.03 -13.88
N HIS A 17 -12.67 -19.30 -14.89
CA HIS A 17 -12.50 -18.75 -16.24
C HIS A 17 -12.79 -17.25 -16.21
N PHE A 18 -11.79 -16.42 -16.54
CA PHE A 18 -11.99 -15.01 -16.86
C PHE A 18 -11.79 -14.80 -18.37
N PRO A 19 -12.74 -14.18 -19.07
CA PRO A 19 -12.58 -13.89 -20.49
C PRO A 19 -11.63 -12.70 -20.69
N ILE A 20 -10.61 -12.92 -21.52
CA ILE A 20 -9.75 -11.88 -22.09
C ILE A 20 -10.57 -11.07 -23.08
N ASN A 21 -10.65 -9.75 -22.90
CA ASN A 21 -11.14 -8.86 -23.95
C ASN A 21 -10.00 -7.96 -24.44
N LYS A 22 -9.58 -8.18 -25.69
CA LYS A 22 -8.66 -7.33 -26.45
C LYS A 22 -9.48 -6.45 -27.38
N SER A 23 -9.44 -5.14 -27.20
CA SER A 23 -9.52 -4.17 -28.31
C SER A 23 -9.29 -2.75 -27.80
N GLY A 24 -8.33 -2.05 -28.42
CA GLY A 24 -8.16 -0.61 -28.23
C GLY A 24 -9.16 0.20 -29.06
N SER A 25 -9.49 1.38 -28.56
CA SER A 25 -9.67 2.63 -29.33
C SER A 25 -10.10 3.73 -28.35
N ALA A 26 -9.59 4.93 -28.59
CA ALA A 26 -9.96 6.15 -27.88
C ALA A 26 -11.47 6.42 -27.93
N SER A 27 -12.05 6.86 -26.83
CA SER A 27 -13.20 7.76 -26.84
C SER A 27 -13.34 8.46 -25.49
N GLN A 28 -13.44 9.79 -25.53
CA GLN A 28 -13.84 10.63 -24.41
C GLN A 28 -15.23 10.20 -23.92
N SER A 29 -15.49 10.31 -22.62
CA SER A 29 -16.83 10.18 -22.06
C SER A 29 -17.01 11.08 -20.85
N THR A 30 -17.65 12.21 -21.12
CA THR A 30 -18.34 13.09 -20.19
C THR A 30 -19.43 12.33 -19.45
N VAL A 31 -19.44 12.38 -18.12
CA VAL A 31 -20.50 11.79 -17.29
C VAL A 31 -21.56 12.86 -17.04
N TYR A 32 -22.77 12.63 -17.55
CA TYR A 32 -23.97 13.38 -17.19
C TYR A 32 -24.56 12.79 -15.91
N PHE A 33 -24.71 13.59 -14.86
CA PHE A 33 -25.53 13.21 -13.71
C PHE A 33 -27.01 13.51 -14.02
N LEU A 34 -27.83 12.45 -14.12
CA LEU A 34 -29.29 12.55 -14.16
C LEU A 34 -29.80 12.95 -12.77
N GLY A 35 -30.35 14.17 -12.67
CA GLY A 35 -31.14 14.61 -11.54
C GLY A 35 -32.49 13.90 -11.53
N SER A 36 -32.77 13.14 -10.47
CA SER A 36 -34.10 12.59 -10.22
C SER A 36 -35.00 13.69 -9.65
N SER A 37 -36.00 14.12 -10.43
CA SER A 37 -37.09 14.98 -9.96
C SER A 37 -38.37 14.16 -9.92
N SER A 38 -38.86 13.90 -8.70
CA SER A 38 -40.19 13.32 -8.50
C SER A 38 -41.22 14.44 -8.42
N SER A 39 -41.97 14.60 -9.51
CA SER A 39 -43.22 15.35 -9.54
C SER A 39 -44.37 14.43 -9.13
N THR A 40 -45.26 14.90 -8.26
CA THR A 40 -46.62 14.36 -8.14
C THR A 40 -47.59 15.52 -8.05
N SER A 41 -48.65 15.39 -8.85
CA SER A 41 -49.65 16.42 -9.10
C SER A 41 -51.00 16.06 -8.47
N SER A 42 -51.66 17.11 -8.00
CA SER A 42 -53.07 17.45 -8.21
C SER A 42 -54.12 17.15 -7.12
N ALA A 43 -54.95 18.19 -7.00
CA ALA A 43 -56.39 18.24 -6.72
C ALA A 43 -56.85 18.21 -5.26
N GLY A 44 -57.16 19.41 -4.77
CA GLY A 44 -58.11 19.65 -3.67
C GLY A 44 -58.61 21.09 -3.75
N ARG A 45 -59.84 21.26 -4.23
CA ARG A 45 -60.55 22.55 -4.27
C ARG A 45 -61.02 22.94 -2.88
N SER A 46 -60.84 24.19 -2.45
CA SER A 46 -61.82 24.85 -1.59
C SER A 46 -61.81 26.36 -1.82
N LEU A 47 -63.02 26.91 -1.97
CA LEU A 47 -63.32 28.32 -2.11
C LEU A 47 -63.27 29.05 -0.75
N PHE A 48 -63.12 30.37 -0.86
CA PHE A 48 -63.55 31.44 0.04
C PHE A 48 -62.49 32.25 0.81
N SER A 49 -62.54 33.54 0.47
CA SER A 49 -62.60 34.71 1.36
C SER A 49 -61.35 35.55 1.58
N SER A 50 -61.62 36.85 1.43
CA SER A 50 -60.79 38.05 1.35
C SER A 50 -60.13 38.50 2.66
N SER A 51 -58.87 38.94 2.58
CA SER A 51 -58.40 40.27 3.04
C SER A 51 -56.89 40.44 2.82
N PRO A 52 -56.38 41.63 2.44
CA PRO A 52 -54.96 41.89 2.32
C PRO A 52 -54.39 42.39 3.66
N THR A 53 -53.65 41.54 4.36
CA THR A 53 -52.80 41.98 5.49
C THR A 53 -51.33 41.90 5.11
N THR A 54 -50.75 43.07 4.93
CA THR A 54 -49.31 43.38 4.81
C THR A 54 -48.48 42.57 5.79
N THR A 55 -47.78 41.54 5.31
CA THR A 55 -46.76 40.82 6.07
C THR A 55 -45.39 41.13 5.48
N LYS A 56 -44.57 41.82 6.27
CA LYS A 56 -43.17 42.13 5.94
C LYS A 56 -42.42 40.81 5.75
N ARG A 57 -42.05 40.52 4.50
CA ARG A 57 -41.22 39.39 4.10
C ARG A 57 -39.83 39.56 4.72
N LEU A 58 -39.60 38.93 5.87
CA LEU A 58 -38.26 38.77 6.43
C LEU A 58 -37.42 38.02 5.39
N ARG A 59 -36.43 38.70 4.82
CA ARG A 59 -35.42 38.08 3.95
C ARG A 59 -34.65 37.10 4.83
N ARG A 60 -34.95 35.80 4.71
CA ARG A 60 -34.06 34.74 5.19
C ARG A 60 -32.70 34.98 4.53
N ALA A 61 -31.77 35.55 5.28
CA ALA A 61 -30.36 35.53 4.94
C ALA A 61 -29.98 34.06 4.80
N GLY A 62 -29.73 33.61 3.57
CA GLY A 62 -29.20 32.29 3.33
C GLY A 62 -27.82 32.23 3.98
N PHE A 63 -27.69 31.46 5.06
CA PHE A 63 -26.40 31.01 5.51
C PHE A 63 -25.86 30.08 4.43
N ALA A 64 -24.97 30.60 3.58
CA ALA A 64 -24.18 29.76 2.71
C ALA A 64 -23.24 28.95 3.62
N VAL A 65 -23.57 27.67 3.83
CA VAL A 65 -22.65 26.71 4.42
C VAL A 65 -21.56 26.50 3.37
N LEU A 66 -20.46 27.24 3.49
CA LEU A 66 -19.21 26.87 2.83
C LEU A 66 -18.73 25.59 3.51
N ALA A 67 -19.08 24.44 2.94
CA ALA A 67 -18.46 23.18 3.30
C ALA A 67 -16.99 23.26 2.87
N SER A 68 -16.11 23.70 3.77
CA SER A 68 -14.69 23.44 3.64
C SER A 68 -14.53 21.94 3.73
N ASN A 69 -14.39 21.25 2.59
CA ASN A 69 -13.92 19.88 2.56
C ASN A 69 -12.41 19.88 2.85
N SER A 70 -12.02 20.40 4.01
CA SER A 70 -10.70 20.18 4.57
C SER A 70 -10.70 18.79 5.18
N MET A 71 -10.68 17.76 4.34
CA MET A 71 -10.27 16.44 4.79
C MET A 71 -8.88 16.63 5.41
N ALA A 72 -8.73 16.19 6.66
CA ALA A 72 -7.41 16.18 7.30
C ALA A 72 -6.42 15.45 6.37
N PRO A 73 -5.16 15.91 6.28
CA PRO A 73 -4.18 15.26 5.41
C PRO A 73 -4.01 13.79 5.80
N SER A 74 -3.98 12.88 4.83
CA SER A 74 -3.86 11.44 5.11
C SER A 74 -2.46 11.09 5.62
N ILE A 75 -2.39 10.29 6.67
CA ILE A 75 -1.12 9.82 7.22
C ILE A 75 -0.65 8.61 6.41
N VAL A 76 0.49 8.73 5.73
CA VAL A 76 1.02 7.71 4.81
C VAL A 76 2.38 7.24 5.30
N LEU A 77 2.49 5.93 5.62
CA LEU A 77 3.77 5.30 5.94
C LEU A 77 4.42 4.74 4.68
N VAL A 78 5.71 5.03 4.52
CA VAL A 78 6.58 4.41 3.50
C VAL A 78 7.58 3.50 4.20
N THR A 79 7.50 2.20 3.97
CA THR A 79 8.50 1.24 4.46
C THR A 79 9.62 1.04 3.44
N GLY A 80 10.85 0.86 3.92
CA GLY A 80 12.02 0.93 3.04
C GLY A 80 12.32 2.38 2.59
N ALA A 81 11.96 3.37 3.41
CA ALA A 81 12.11 4.79 3.08
C ALA A 81 13.58 5.22 2.86
N GLY A 82 14.55 4.50 3.42
CA GLY A 82 15.97 4.72 3.16
C GLY A 82 16.48 4.11 1.84
N GLY A 83 15.65 3.35 1.14
CA GLY A 83 15.98 2.74 -0.15
C GLY A 83 15.94 3.74 -1.30
N ARG A 84 16.44 3.32 -2.46
CA ARG A 84 16.48 4.15 -3.68
C ARG A 84 15.11 4.68 -4.08
N THR A 85 14.11 3.80 -4.16
CA THR A 85 12.74 4.20 -4.52
C THR A 85 12.00 4.78 -3.32
N GLY A 86 12.16 4.19 -2.13
CA GLY A 86 11.49 4.63 -0.91
C GLY A 86 11.78 6.07 -0.55
N SER A 87 13.03 6.51 -0.67
CA SER A 87 13.43 7.90 -0.35
C SER A 87 12.78 8.91 -1.28
N VAL A 88 12.65 8.57 -2.58
CA VAL A 88 11.95 9.41 -3.57
C VAL A 88 10.46 9.51 -3.25
N VAL A 89 9.81 8.40 -2.89
CA VAL A 89 8.38 8.40 -2.51
C VAL A 89 8.17 9.20 -1.23
N TYR A 90 8.99 8.98 -0.20
CA TYR A 90 8.94 9.72 1.05
C TYR A 90 9.08 11.23 0.82
N LYS A 91 10.08 11.65 0.03
CA LYS A 91 10.27 13.06 -0.34
C LYS A 91 9.05 13.65 -1.06
N LYS A 92 8.47 12.93 -2.03
CA LYS A 92 7.27 13.39 -2.76
C LYS A 92 6.04 13.53 -1.88
N LEU A 93 5.90 12.72 -0.82
CA LEU A 93 4.83 12.88 0.16
C LEU A 93 5.07 14.14 1.01
N LYS A 94 6.31 14.38 1.46
CA LYS A 94 6.67 15.60 2.22
C LYS A 94 6.47 16.88 1.42
N GLU A 95 6.73 16.86 0.11
CA GLU A 95 6.48 17.97 -0.82
C GLU A 95 4.99 18.31 -0.97
N ARG A 96 4.08 17.42 -0.56
CA ARG A 96 2.62 17.56 -0.66
C ARG A 96 1.96 17.55 0.72
N SER A 97 2.54 18.31 1.66
CA SER A 97 2.11 18.38 3.06
C SER A 97 0.68 18.85 3.26
N GLU A 98 0.08 19.54 2.27
CA GLU A 98 -1.34 19.91 2.29
C GLU A 98 -2.28 18.70 2.18
N GLN A 99 -1.80 17.59 1.58
CA GLN A 99 -2.59 16.38 1.32
C GLN A 99 -2.15 15.19 2.17
N TYR A 100 -0.87 15.13 2.53
CA TYR A 100 -0.29 13.97 3.20
C TYR A 100 0.58 14.36 4.40
N VAL A 101 0.49 13.57 5.46
CA VAL A 101 1.51 13.52 6.51
C VAL A 101 2.37 12.29 6.25
N ALA A 102 3.60 12.49 5.80
CA ALA A 102 4.50 11.39 5.51
C ALA A 102 5.08 10.80 6.81
N ARG A 103 5.19 9.48 6.87
CA ARG A 103 6.02 8.75 7.84
C ARG A 103 6.96 7.81 7.09
N GLY A 104 8.16 7.61 7.63
CA GLY A 104 9.14 6.68 7.08
C GLY A 104 9.43 5.53 8.04
N LEU A 105 9.62 4.32 7.51
CA LEU A 105 10.26 3.23 8.24
C LEU A 105 11.55 2.86 7.52
N VAL A 106 12.65 2.86 8.27
CA VAL A 106 13.98 2.45 7.82
C VAL A 106 14.53 1.37 8.74
N ARG A 107 15.56 0.64 8.29
CA ARG A 107 16.16 -0.46 9.07
C ARG A 107 17.25 -0.02 10.04
N THR A 108 17.90 1.12 9.79
CA THR A 108 19.05 1.58 10.58
C THR A 108 18.97 3.07 10.85
N GLU A 109 19.55 3.54 11.96
CA GLU A 109 19.66 4.97 12.27
C GLU A 109 20.41 5.72 11.18
N GLU A 110 21.46 5.14 10.61
CA GLU A 110 22.19 5.70 9.47
C GLU A 110 21.25 5.99 8.28
N SER A 111 20.32 5.08 7.99
CA SER A 111 19.35 5.25 6.91
C SER A 111 18.32 6.34 7.24
N LYS A 112 18.01 6.55 8.52
CA LYS A 112 17.10 7.61 8.98
C LYS A 112 17.76 8.97 8.80
N GLU A 113 19.02 9.10 9.18
CA GLU A 113 19.79 10.33 8.97
C GLU A 113 19.91 10.69 7.49
N LYS A 114 20.14 9.70 6.62
CA LYS A 114 20.21 9.91 5.16
C LYS A 114 18.94 10.52 4.55
N ILE A 115 17.78 10.34 5.18
CA ILE A 115 16.50 10.90 4.71
C ILE A 115 16.02 12.10 5.53
N GLY A 116 16.88 12.65 6.39
CA GLY A 116 16.66 13.90 7.12
C GLY A 116 16.46 13.76 8.62
N GLY A 117 16.58 12.57 9.21
CA GLY A 117 16.64 12.38 10.67
C GLY A 117 15.36 12.76 11.43
N ALA A 118 14.25 13.00 10.73
CA ALA A 118 13.06 13.59 11.32
C ALA A 118 12.28 12.63 12.25
N GLU A 119 11.51 13.20 13.17
CA GLU A 119 10.70 12.46 14.17
C GLU A 119 9.63 11.56 13.56
N ASP A 120 9.24 11.82 12.31
CA ASP A 120 8.31 11.00 11.53
C ASP A 120 8.99 9.81 10.83
N VAL A 121 10.29 9.61 11.07
CA VAL A 121 11.06 8.46 10.60
C VAL A 121 11.38 7.51 11.75
N PHE A 122 10.85 6.30 11.62
CA PHE A 122 10.99 5.21 12.58
C PHE A 122 12.10 4.25 12.13
N VAL A 123 12.80 3.68 13.10
CA VAL A 123 13.76 2.59 12.87
C VAL A 123 13.14 1.29 13.37
N GLY A 124 13.11 0.28 12.51
CA GLY A 124 12.59 -1.05 12.83
C GLY A 124 12.92 -2.07 11.74
N ASP A 125 12.85 -3.35 12.10
CA ASP A 125 13.08 -4.47 11.21
C ASP A 125 11.77 -5.19 10.91
N ILE A 126 11.39 -5.28 9.64
CA ILE A 126 10.14 -5.92 9.23
C ILE A 126 10.07 -7.42 9.56
N ARG A 127 11.22 -8.06 9.83
CA ARG A 127 11.30 -9.44 10.30
C ARG A 127 10.86 -9.57 11.76
N GLU A 128 10.85 -8.47 12.50
CA GLU A 128 10.46 -8.36 13.90
C GLU A 128 9.19 -7.53 14.02
N SER A 129 8.03 -8.18 14.05
CA SER A 129 6.70 -7.51 14.03
C SER A 129 6.53 -6.41 15.08
N GLU A 130 7.03 -6.65 16.29
CA GLU A 130 6.93 -5.69 17.40
C GLU A 130 7.68 -4.38 17.12
N SER A 131 8.78 -4.45 16.37
CA SER A 131 9.63 -3.29 16.08
C SER A 131 8.96 -2.29 15.11
N ILE A 132 8.00 -2.75 14.30
CA ILE A 132 7.35 -1.93 13.27
C ILE A 132 5.99 -1.35 13.70
N PHE A 133 5.43 -1.83 14.82
CA PHE A 133 4.14 -1.33 15.32
C PHE A 133 4.11 0.18 15.58
N PRO A 134 5.14 0.81 16.20
CA PRO A 134 5.10 2.25 16.44
C PRO A 134 4.96 3.08 15.15
N ALA A 135 5.54 2.60 14.04
CA ALA A 135 5.45 3.27 12.75
C ALA A 135 4.04 3.17 12.12
N ILE A 136 3.36 2.04 12.34
CA ILE A 136 2.08 1.68 11.69
C ILE A 136 0.87 2.24 12.45
N GLN A 137 0.98 2.47 13.76
CA GLN A 137 -0.14 2.95 14.56
C GLN A 137 -0.67 4.32 14.07
N GLY A 138 -1.98 4.38 13.80
CA GLY A 138 -2.68 5.60 13.40
C GLY A 138 -2.41 6.09 11.99
N ILE A 139 -1.88 5.25 11.09
CA ILE A 139 -1.73 5.60 9.67
C ILE A 139 -3.02 5.32 8.89
N ASP A 140 -3.27 6.08 7.82
CA ASP A 140 -4.38 5.82 6.89
C ASP A 140 -3.99 4.84 5.78
N SER A 141 -2.75 4.95 5.29
CA SER A 141 -2.24 4.18 4.16
C SER A 141 -0.80 3.72 4.36
N LEU A 142 -0.48 2.55 3.79
CA LEU A 142 0.86 1.94 3.81
C LEU A 142 1.38 1.77 2.38
N ILE A 143 2.63 2.18 2.14
CA ILE A 143 3.37 1.93 0.90
C ILE A 143 4.58 1.04 1.23
N ILE A 144 4.57 -0.19 0.71
CA ILE A 144 5.62 -1.19 0.92
C ILE A 144 6.65 -1.09 -0.20
N LEU A 145 7.86 -0.64 0.16
CA LEU A 145 9.03 -0.53 -0.71
C LEU A 145 10.26 -1.26 -0.12
N THR A 146 10.00 -2.27 0.72
CA THR A 146 11.02 -3.18 1.27
C THR A 146 11.26 -4.36 0.35
N SER A 147 12.52 -4.82 0.25
CA SER A 147 12.84 -6.07 -0.44
C SER A 147 14.15 -6.67 0.05
N GLY A 148 14.31 -8.00 -0.11
CA GLY A 148 15.59 -8.68 0.08
C GLY A 148 16.61 -8.15 -0.93
N VAL A 149 17.77 -7.71 -0.45
CA VAL A 149 18.81 -7.14 -1.31
C VAL A 149 19.99 -8.11 -1.38
N PRO A 150 20.23 -8.76 -2.52
CA PRO A 150 21.39 -9.63 -2.68
C PRO A 150 22.68 -8.81 -2.65
N LYS A 151 23.71 -9.36 -2.03
CA LYS A 151 25.07 -8.80 -2.01
C LYS A 151 25.96 -9.58 -2.96
N MET A 152 26.85 -8.87 -3.65
CA MET A 152 27.87 -9.50 -4.49
C MET A 152 28.88 -10.22 -3.58
N LYS A 153 29.25 -11.45 -3.93
CA LYS A 153 30.29 -12.18 -3.20
C LYS A 153 31.62 -11.41 -3.27
N PRO A 154 32.34 -11.24 -2.14
CA PRO A 154 33.66 -10.65 -2.15
C PRO A 154 34.63 -11.47 -3.03
N GLY A 155 35.58 -10.80 -3.66
CA GLY A 155 36.62 -11.48 -4.46
C GLY A 155 36.19 -11.87 -5.88
N PHE A 156 35.11 -11.30 -6.40
CA PHE A 156 34.73 -11.49 -7.80
C PHE A 156 35.77 -10.88 -8.75
N ASP A 157 36.26 -11.70 -9.68
CA ASP A 157 37.17 -11.30 -10.76
C ASP A 157 36.35 -11.09 -12.06
N PRO A 158 36.28 -9.86 -12.60
CA PRO A 158 35.53 -9.56 -13.82
C PRO A 158 35.95 -10.38 -15.04
N SER A 159 37.15 -10.95 -15.06
CA SER A 159 37.62 -11.82 -16.15
C SER A 159 37.01 -13.22 -16.14
N LYS A 160 36.37 -13.62 -15.03
CA LYS A 160 35.83 -14.98 -14.81
C LYS A 160 34.33 -15.15 -15.08
N GLY A 161 33.66 -14.14 -15.64
CA GLY A 161 32.27 -14.25 -16.10
C GLY A 161 31.28 -13.40 -15.32
N ARG A 162 30.15 -13.98 -14.90
CA ARG A 162 29.07 -13.25 -14.22
C ARG A 162 29.31 -13.21 -12.70
N PRO A 163 29.08 -12.08 -12.01
CA PRO A 163 29.18 -12.02 -10.56
C PRO A 163 28.20 -12.97 -9.87
N GLU A 164 28.67 -13.62 -8.81
CA GLU A 164 27.82 -14.37 -7.89
C GLU A 164 27.26 -13.45 -6.80
N PHE A 165 26.04 -13.74 -6.39
CA PHE A 165 25.32 -13.01 -5.36
C PHE A 165 24.83 -13.96 -4.28
N TYR A 166 24.79 -13.46 -3.05
CA TYR A 166 24.28 -14.16 -1.87
C TYR A 166 23.38 -13.24 -1.06
N PHE A 167 22.61 -13.83 -0.14
CA PHE A 167 21.89 -13.09 0.89
C PHE A 167 22.57 -13.37 2.23
N GLU A 168 22.62 -12.35 3.09
CA GLU A 168 23.03 -12.57 4.48
C GLU A 168 22.03 -13.48 5.20
N ASP A 169 22.47 -14.15 6.24
CA ASP A 169 21.61 -15.04 7.04
C ASP A 169 20.38 -14.28 7.55
N GLY A 170 19.20 -14.86 7.29
CA GLY A 170 17.90 -14.27 7.62
C GLY A 170 17.51 -13.06 6.76
N ALA A 171 18.24 -12.75 5.68
CA ALA A 171 17.91 -11.69 4.72
C ALA A 171 17.47 -12.24 3.34
N PHE A 172 17.17 -13.54 3.24
CA PHE A 172 16.64 -14.12 2.01
C PHE A 172 15.23 -13.57 1.73
N PRO A 173 14.78 -13.64 0.46
CA PRO A 173 13.44 -13.20 0.08
C PRO A 173 12.32 -13.85 0.89
N GLU A 174 12.49 -15.09 1.35
CA GLU A 174 11.50 -15.74 2.22
C GLU A 174 11.30 -14.96 3.54
N GLN A 175 12.37 -14.57 4.24
CA GLN A 175 12.24 -13.84 5.50
C GLN A 175 11.85 -12.38 5.26
N VAL A 176 12.32 -11.76 4.18
CA VAL A 176 12.15 -10.32 3.94
C VAL A 176 10.91 -10.02 3.10
N ASP A 177 10.81 -10.60 1.91
CA ASP A 177 9.74 -10.33 0.94
C ASP A 177 8.45 -11.10 1.26
N TRP A 178 8.54 -12.31 1.83
CA TRP A 178 7.35 -13.04 2.26
C TRP A 178 6.97 -12.73 3.71
N ILE A 179 7.75 -13.20 4.70
CA ILE A 179 7.41 -13.04 6.12
C ILE A 179 7.42 -11.56 6.53
N GLY A 180 8.43 -10.79 6.13
CA GLY A 180 8.54 -9.38 6.46
C GLY A 180 7.42 -8.51 5.87
N GLN A 181 6.97 -8.78 4.65
CA GLN A 181 5.81 -8.08 4.09
C GLN A 181 4.50 -8.52 4.75
N LYS A 182 4.36 -9.82 5.09
CA LYS A 182 3.22 -10.33 5.85
C LYS A 182 3.09 -9.62 7.20
N ASN A 183 4.19 -9.43 7.93
CA ASN A 183 4.20 -8.72 9.21
C ASN A 183 3.67 -7.29 9.08
N GLN A 184 4.09 -6.56 8.03
CA GLN A 184 3.62 -5.21 7.75
C GLN A 184 2.12 -5.18 7.42
N ILE A 185 1.64 -6.11 6.61
CA ILE A 185 0.22 -6.20 6.21
C ILE A 185 -0.66 -6.56 7.41
N ASP A 186 -0.23 -7.51 8.24
CA ASP A 186 -0.97 -7.91 9.43
C ASP A 186 -1.05 -6.76 10.45
N ALA A 187 0.06 -6.06 10.69
CA ALA A 187 0.10 -4.87 11.54
C ALA A 187 -0.81 -3.75 10.99
N ALA A 188 -0.79 -3.51 9.68
CA ALA A 188 -1.63 -2.50 9.03
C ALA A 188 -3.13 -2.85 9.16
N LYS A 189 -3.49 -4.13 8.96
CA LYS A 189 -4.86 -4.60 9.17
C LYS A 189 -5.31 -4.42 10.62
N ALA A 190 -4.46 -4.77 11.59
CA ALA A 190 -4.75 -4.60 13.00
C ALA A 190 -4.93 -3.12 13.40
N ALA A 191 -4.20 -2.22 12.76
CA ALA A 191 -4.31 -0.77 12.96
C ALA A 191 -5.47 -0.10 12.18
N GLY A 192 -6.22 -0.84 11.37
CA GLY A 192 -7.34 -0.30 10.59
C GLY A 192 -6.93 0.52 9.36
N VAL A 193 -5.75 0.25 8.79
CA VAL A 193 -5.25 0.91 7.58
C VAL A 193 -6.19 0.66 6.40
N LYS A 194 -6.52 1.71 5.65
CA LYS A 194 -7.55 1.72 4.61
C LYS A 194 -7.02 1.25 3.26
N GLN A 195 -5.74 1.51 2.98
CA GLN A 195 -5.12 1.19 1.71
C GLN A 195 -3.67 0.73 1.90
N ILE A 196 -3.31 -0.35 1.21
CA ILE A 196 -1.94 -0.85 1.13
C ILE A 196 -1.52 -0.86 -0.34
N VAL A 197 -0.36 -0.28 -0.61
CA VAL A 197 0.30 -0.30 -1.92
C VAL A 197 1.57 -1.13 -1.78
N LEU A 198 1.69 -2.21 -2.55
CA LEU A 198 2.90 -3.03 -2.62
C LEU A 198 3.56 -2.85 -3.98
N VAL A 199 4.86 -2.54 -3.98
CA VAL A 199 5.65 -2.42 -5.21
C VAL A 199 6.46 -3.71 -5.41
N GLY A 200 6.04 -4.51 -6.39
CA GLY A 200 6.74 -5.73 -6.81
C GLY A 200 7.56 -5.56 -8.09
N SER A 201 8.00 -6.67 -8.64
CA SER A 201 8.65 -6.76 -9.95
C SER A 201 7.76 -7.47 -10.97
N MET A 202 7.97 -7.18 -12.25
CA MET A 202 7.48 -8.05 -13.33
C MET A 202 8.26 -9.37 -13.33
N GLY A 203 7.67 -10.42 -13.91
CA GLY A 203 8.30 -11.75 -14.07
C GLY A 203 7.63 -12.88 -13.26
N GLY A 204 6.74 -12.56 -12.31
CA GLY A 204 6.13 -13.55 -11.41
C GLY A 204 5.19 -14.59 -12.06
N THR A 205 4.99 -14.54 -13.38
CA THR A 205 4.25 -15.58 -14.13
C THR A 205 5.16 -16.67 -14.71
N ASP A 206 6.48 -16.50 -14.66
CA ASP A 206 7.48 -17.46 -15.11
C ASP A 206 8.28 -17.96 -13.90
N LEU A 207 8.08 -19.23 -13.54
CA LEU A 207 8.79 -19.84 -12.40
C LEU A 207 10.29 -19.99 -12.65
N ASN A 208 10.74 -19.91 -13.91
CA ASN A 208 12.15 -20.03 -14.28
C ASN A 208 12.79 -18.66 -14.57
N HIS A 209 12.15 -17.56 -14.15
CA HIS A 209 12.61 -16.21 -14.45
C HIS A 209 14.05 -15.99 -13.91
N PRO A 210 14.97 -15.37 -14.67
CA PRO A 210 16.38 -15.25 -14.26
C PRO A 210 16.64 -14.54 -12.93
N ILE A 211 15.67 -13.76 -12.43
CA ILE A 211 15.76 -13.08 -11.13
C ILE A 211 15.59 -14.06 -9.96
N GLU A 212 14.82 -15.14 -10.15
CA GLU A 212 14.71 -16.23 -9.19
C GLU A 212 15.99 -17.07 -9.12
N GLN A 213 17.05 -16.73 -9.86
CA GLN A 213 18.33 -17.44 -9.78
C GLN A 213 19.35 -16.70 -8.91
N PHE A 214 19.01 -15.51 -8.40
CA PHE A 214 19.86 -14.80 -7.44
C PHE A 214 19.71 -15.45 -6.06
N GLY A 215 20.79 -16.01 -5.51
CA GLY A 215 20.83 -16.61 -4.16
C GLY A 215 20.17 -17.98 -3.99
N TRP A 216 19.36 -18.43 -4.95
CA TRP A 216 18.68 -19.74 -4.89
C TRP A 216 19.64 -20.93 -4.85
N TRP A 217 20.79 -20.86 -5.53
CA TRP A 217 21.78 -21.96 -5.57
C TRP A 217 22.42 -22.26 -4.20
N GLU A 218 22.47 -21.28 -3.30
CA GLU A 218 22.96 -21.50 -1.92
C GLU A 218 21.87 -22.10 -1.02
N TYR A 219 20.60 -21.76 -1.24
CA TYR A 219 19.48 -22.29 -0.45
C TYR A 219 19.30 -23.80 -0.68
N THR A 220 19.41 -24.27 -1.93
CA THR A 220 19.33 -25.71 -2.24
C THR A 220 20.56 -26.49 -1.78
N GLY A 221 21.72 -25.84 -1.64
CA GLY A 221 22.94 -26.47 -1.12
C GLY A 221 22.94 -26.69 0.40
N LEU A 222 21.99 -26.08 1.13
CA LEU A 222 21.79 -26.27 2.56
C LEU A 222 20.83 -27.44 2.87
N GLU A 223 19.86 -27.74 2.00
CA GLU A 223 18.96 -28.88 2.17
C GLU A 223 19.66 -30.24 1.93
N GLU A 224 20.73 -30.29 1.12
CA GLU A 224 21.51 -31.53 0.92
C GLU A 224 22.51 -31.85 2.05
N LYS A 225 22.64 -30.96 3.05
CA LYS A 225 23.54 -31.15 4.20
C LYS A 225 22.82 -31.44 5.54
N GLY A 226 21.54 -31.83 5.47
CA GLY A 226 20.74 -32.26 6.62
C GLY A 226 20.74 -33.77 6.82
#